data_AF-A0A6A3SBC8-F1
#
_entry.id   AF-A0A6A3SBC8-F1
#
_cell.length_a   1.000
_cell.length_b   1.000
_cell.length_c   1.000
_cell.angle_alpha   90.00
_cell.angle_beta   90.00
_cell.angle_gamma   90.00
#
_symmetry.space_group_name_H-M   'P 1'
#
loop_
_entity.id
_entity.type
_entity.pdbx_description
1 polymer ?
#
loop_
_entity_poly.entity_id
_entity_poly.type
_entity_poly.pdbx_seq_one_letter_code
_entity_poly.pdbx_strand_id
1 'polypeptide(L)'
;MTGEEVCGQFSDLMSGPTRQWYLQLPKKVKQSWTELMEQFRVQYCGKGVSMASRYYHATQRPDETPLDYLYRLNVAGLRANIPNRWYD
;
A
#
# COMPACT_ATOMS: atom_id res chain seq x y z
N MET A 1 -8.13 -27.13 2.87
CA MET A 1 -8.82 -25.88 3.23
C MET A 1 -9.39 -25.25 1.97
N THR A 2 -10.64 -24.80 2.00
CA THR A 2 -11.28 -24.09 0.88
C THR A 2 -10.79 -22.63 0.83
N GLY A 3 -10.96 -21.95 -0.31
CA GLY A 3 -10.62 -20.52 -0.43
C GLY A 3 -11.39 -19.65 0.57
N GLU A 4 -12.63 -20.02 0.88
CA GLU A 4 -13.48 -19.35 1.87
C GLU A 4 -12.96 -19.53 3.31
N GLU A 5 -12.50 -20.73 3.67
CA GLU A 5 -11.88 -20.98 4.98
C GLU A 5 -10.60 -20.15 5.18
N VAL A 6 -9.75 -20.08 4.17
CA VAL A 6 -8.52 -19.26 4.21
C VAL A 6 -8.86 -17.77 4.35
N CYS A 7 -9.84 -17.27 3.59
CA CYS A 7 -10.27 -15.88 3.66
C CYS A 7 -10.91 -15.53 5.03
N GLY A 8 -11.66 -16.47 5.61
CA GLY A 8 -12.21 -16.34 6.96
C GLY A 8 -11.11 -16.18 8.02
N GLN A 9 -10.11 -17.08 8.00
CA GLN A 9 -8.97 -17.00 8.92
C GLN A 9 -8.19 -15.69 8.76
N PHE A 10 -8.01 -15.22 7.51
CA PHE A 10 -7.39 -13.92 7.26
C PHE A 10 -8.14 -12.78 7.95
N SER A 11 -9.47 -12.78 7.90
CA SER A 11 -10.28 -11.77 8.59
C SER A 11 -10.15 -11.84 10.10
N ASP A 12 -10.00 -13.03 10.67
CA ASP A 12 -9.89 -13.20 12.13
C ASP A 12 -8.54 -12.74 12.68
N LEU A 13 -7.50 -12.74 11.84
CA LEU A 13 -6.20 -12.14 12.17
C LEU A 13 -6.21 -10.60 12.15
N MET A 14 -7.25 -9.99 11.56
CA MET A 14 -7.37 -8.54 11.44
C MET A 14 -8.16 -7.92 12.59
N SER A 15 -7.81 -6.68 12.94
CA SER A 15 -8.52 -5.91 13.95
C SER A 15 -8.92 -4.52 13.45
N GLY A 16 -9.88 -3.90 14.14
CA GLY A 16 -10.29 -2.52 13.90
C GLY A 16 -10.75 -2.25 12.45
N PRO A 17 -10.31 -1.14 11.83
CA PRO A 17 -10.73 -0.75 10.49
C PRO A 17 -10.48 -1.80 9.41
N THR A 18 -9.40 -2.59 9.54
CA THR A 18 -9.06 -3.60 8.54
C THR A 18 -10.04 -4.77 8.54
N ARG A 19 -10.52 -5.19 9.72
CA ARG A 19 -11.58 -6.22 9.80
C ARG A 19 -12.91 -5.70 9.25
N GLN A 20 -13.25 -4.44 9.53
CA GLN A 20 -14.47 -3.84 9.01
C GLN A 20 -14.45 -3.69 7.48
N TRP A 21 -13.31 -3.28 6.92
CA TRP A 21 -13.10 -3.28 5.48
C TRP A 21 -13.34 -4.66 4.88
N TYR A 22 -12.79 -5.74 5.46
CA TYR A 22 -13.03 -7.10 4.99
C TYR A 22 -14.52 -7.46 4.98
N LEU A 23 -15.25 -7.16 6.06
CA LEU A 23 -16.67 -7.49 6.18
C LEU A 23 -17.52 -6.82 5.08
N GLN A 24 -17.13 -5.61 4.65
CA GLN A 24 -17.78 -4.85 3.59
C GLN A 24 -17.48 -5.39 2.17
N LEU A 25 -16.51 -6.29 2.00
CA LEU A 25 -16.19 -6.84 0.69
C LEU A 25 -17.33 -7.71 0.14
N PRO A 26 -17.51 -7.77 -1.20
CA PRO A 26 -18.45 -8.69 -1.84
C PRO A 26 -18.14 -10.15 -1.51
N LYS A 27 -19.18 -11.01 -1.44
CA LYS A 27 -19.01 -12.44 -1.15
C LYS A 27 -18.02 -13.13 -2.10
N LYS A 28 -18.05 -12.78 -3.39
CA LYS A 28 -17.13 -13.31 -4.41
C LYS A 28 -15.66 -13.10 -4.02
N VAL A 29 -15.32 -11.90 -3.56
CA VAL A 29 -13.95 -11.55 -3.12
C VAL A 29 -13.57 -12.33 -1.87
N LYS A 30 -14.50 -12.48 -0.92
CA LYS A 30 -14.32 -13.24 0.33
C LYS A 30 -14.20 -14.76 0.14
N GLN A 31 -14.47 -15.29 -1.06
CA GLN A 31 -14.33 -16.72 -1.37
C GLN A 31 -13.09 -17.03 -2.22
N SER A 32 -12.38 -16.00 -2.69
CA SER A 32 -11.19 -16.13 -3.53
C SER A 32 -9.99 -15.45 -2.86
N TRP A 33 -9.05 -16.26 -2.36
CA TRP A 33 -7.82 -15.77 -1.76
C TRP A 33 -7.07 -14.79 -2.69
N THR A 34 -7.04 -15.09 -3.99
CA THR A 34 -6.38 -14.24 -5.00
C THR A 34 -7.06 -12.89 -5.14
N GLU A 35 -8.40 -12.84 -5.24
CA GLU A 35 -9.13 -11.57 -5.36
C GLU A 35 -9.05 -10.76 -4.05
N LEU A 36 -9.13 -11.43 -2.90
CA LEU A 36 -8.98 -10.80 -1.58
C LEU A 36 -7.60 -10.15 -1.44
N MET A 37 -6.53 -10.88 -1.74
CA MET A 37 -5.17 -10.35 -1.63
C MET A 37 -4.89 -9.23 -2.62
N GLU A 38 -5.54 -9.24 -3.79
CA GLU A 38 -5.44 -8.15 -4.74
C GLU A 38 -6.04 -6.85 -4.19
N GLN A 39 -7.27 -6.92 -3.66
CA GLN A 39 -7.93 -5.78 -3.02
C GLN A 39 -7.16 -5.30 -1.79
N PHE A 40 -6.64 -6.22 -0.98
CA PHE A 40 -5.81 -5.87 0.19
C PHE A 40 -4.56 -5.09 -0.23
N ARG A 41 -3.86 -5.54 -1.27
CA ARG A 41 -2.66 -4.86 -1.77
C ARG A 41 -2.96 -3.47 -2.30
N VAL A 42 -4.11 -3.28 -2.94
CA VAL A 42 -4.54 -1.96 -3.41
C VAL A 42 -4.84 -1.04 -2.23
N GLN A 43 -5.64 -1.52 -1.27
CA GLN A 43 -6.09 -0.71 -0.15
C GLN A 43 -4.97 -0.36 0.84
N TYR A 44 -4.10 -1.31 1.16
CA TYR A 44 -3.15 -1.17 2.28
C TYR A 44 -1.68 -1.23 1.87
N CYS A 45 -1.33 -1.83 0.73
CA CYS A 45 0.06 -1.94 0.28
C CYS A 45 0.43 -0.93 -0.82
N GLY A 46 -0.48 -0.02 -1.18
CA GLY A 46 -0.24 0.99 -2.21
C GLY A 46 -0.07 0.41 -3.62
N LYS A 47 -0.64 -0.77 -3.88
CA LYS A 47 -0.74 -1.32 -5.25
C LYS A 47 -1.68 -0.41 -6.05
N GLY A 48 -1.22 0.05 -7.22
CA GLY A 48 -1.96 0.99 -8.07
C GLY A 48 -1.57 2.47 -7.89
N VAL A 49 -0.82 2.82 -6.84
CA VAL A 49 -0.19 4.16 -6.75
C VAL A 49 1.08 4.15 -7.58
N SER A 50 1.17 5.02 -8.61
CA SER A 50 2.35 5.12 -9.46
C SER A 50 3.57 5.58 -8.66
N MET A 51 4.77 5.18 -9.08
CA MET A 51 6.00 5.62 -8.40
C MET A 51 6.13 7.14 -8.44
N ALA A 52 5.73 7.76 -9.54
CA ALA A 52 5.70 9.21 -9.70
C ALA A 52 4.73 9.88 -8.72
N SER A 53 3.53 9.34 -8.52
CA SER A 53 2.58 9.85 -7.53
C SER A 53 3.16 9.77 -6.11
N ARG A 54 3.85 8.67 -5.76
CA ARG A 54 4.54 8.56 -4.48
C ARG A 54 5.65 9.60 -4.28
N TYR A 55 6.36 9.96 -5.34
CA TYR A 55 7.36 11.02 -5.29
C TYR A 55 6.73 12.41 -5.10
N TYR A 56 5.75 12.78 -5.93
CA TYR A 56 5.14 14.11 -5.88
C TYR A 56 4.34 14.37 -4.60
N HIS A 57 3.82 13.33 -3.95
CA HIS A 57 3.08 13.45 -2.69
C HIS A 57 3.93 13.10 -1.46
N ALA A 58 5.23 12.85 -1.60
CA ALA A 58 6.09 12.57 -0.46
C ALA A 58 6.28 13.83 0.40
N THR A 59 5.74 13.81 1.62
CA THR A 59 5.98 14.85 2.62
C THR A 59 7.01 14.38 3.65
N GLN A 60 7.69 15.32 4.31
CA GLN A 60 8.54 15.03 5.46
C GLN A 60 7.68 14.49 6.59
N ARG A 61 8.14 13.42 7.25
CA ARG A 61 7.44 12.87 8.42
C ARG A 61 7.75 13.70 9.67
N PRO A 62 6.85 13.75 10.67
CA PRO A 62 7.06 14.56 11.88
C PRO A 62 8.34 14.21 12.66
N ASP A 63 8.77 12.95 12.58
CA ASP A 63 9.92 12.37 13.27
C ASP A 63 11.18 12.27 12.40
N GLU A 64 11.12 12.69 11.13
CA GLU A 64 12.20 12.56 10.16
C GLU A 64 13.03 13.84 10.06
N THR A 65 14.36 13.71 10.07
CA THR A 65 15.23 14.87 9.87
C THR A 65 15.13 15.38 8.42
N PRO A 66 15.42 16.67 8.15
CA PRO A 66 15.41 17.18 6.78
C PRO A 66 16.34 16.40 5.83
N LEU A 67 17.48 15.92 6.31
CA LEU A 67 18.43 15.13 5.51
C LEU A 67 17.87 13.75 5.15
N ASP A 68 17.27 13.06 6.11
CA ASP A 68 16.64 11.76 5.88
C ASP A 68 15.47 11.88 4.89
N TYR A 69 14.69 12.96 5.00
CA TYR A 69 13.63 13.27 4.04
C TYR A 69 14.18 13.43 2.62
N LEU A 70 15.23 14.24 2.44
CA LEU A 70 15.85 14.44 1.13
C LEU A 70 16.43 13.14 0.55
N TYR A 71 17.06 12.31 1.39
CA TYR A 71 17.57 11.00 0.96
C TYR A 71 16.43 10.10 0.49
N ARG A 72 15.36 9.97 1.29
CA ARG A 72 14.18 9.18 0.94
C ARG A 72 13.48 9.70 -0.33
N LEU A 73 13.39 11.02 -0.49
CA LEU A 73 12.80 11.66 -1.67
C LEU A 73 13.62 11.38 -2.93
N ASN A 74 14.95 11.45 -2.86
CA ASN A 74 15.84 11.12 -3.97
C ASN A 74 15.73 9.64 -4.38
N VAL A 75 15.69 8.72 -3.42
CA VAL A 75 15.46 7.29 -3.70
C VAL A 75 14.09 7.07 -4.37
N ALA A 76 13.05 7.79 -3.93
CA ALA A 76 11.75 7.74 -4.58
C ALA A 76 11.78 8.29 -6.01
N GLY A 77 12.51 9.39 -6.26
CA GLY A 77 12.69 9.98 -7.58
C GLY A 77 13.39 9.04 -8.56
N LEU A 78 14.48 8.39 -8.11
CA LEU A 78 15.17 7.36 -8.90
C LEU A 78 14.26 6.19 -9.25
N ARG A 79 13.49 5.67 -8.27
CA ARG A 79 12.52 4.59 -8.51
C ARG A 79 11.37 4.99 -9.43
N ALA A 80 11.06 6.28 -9.49
CA ALA A 80 10.05 6.85 -10.36
C ALA A 80 10.60 7.26 -11.73
N ASN A 81 11.91 7.10 -11.97
CA ASN A 81 12.61 7.61 -13.15
C ASN A 81 12.36 9.10 -13.38
N ILE A 82 12.31 9.88 -12.30
CA ILE A 82 12.14 11.34 -12.35
C ILE A 82 13.52 11.98 -12.46
N PRO A 83 13.74 12.90 -13.44
CA PRO A 83 15.00 13.61 -13.56
C PRO A 83 15.31 14.39 -12.28
N ASN A 84 16.47 14.13 -11.68
CA ASN A 84 16.95 14.91 -10.54
C ASN A 84 17.40 16.29 -11.05
N ARG A 85 16.50 17.27 -11.02
CA ARG A 85 16.78 18.68 -11.42
C ARG A 85 17.66 19.46 -10.43
N TRP A 86 18.19 18.79 -9.39
CA TRP A 86 18.96 19.44 -8.33
C TRP A 86 20.42 19.73 -8.72
N TYR A 87 20.87 19.28 -9.89
CA TYR A 87 22.26 19.43 -10.37
C TYR A 87 22.35 20.09 -11.76
N ASP A 88 21.26 20.70 -12.25
CA ASP A 88 21.25 21.52 -13.47
C ASP A 88 21.43 23.01 -13.14
#